data_AF-A0A7Y3DTG9-F1
#
_entry.id   AF-A0A7Y3DTG9-F1
#
_cell.length_a   1.000
_cell.length_b   1.000
_cell.length_c   1.000
_cell.angle_alpha   90.00
_cell.angle_beta   90.00
_cell.angle_gamma   90.00
#
_symmetry.space_group_name_H-M   'P 1'
#
loop_
_entity.id
_entity.type
_entity.pdbx_description
1 polymer ?
#
loop_
_entity_poly.entity_id
_entity_poly.type
_entity_poly.pdbx_seq_one_letter_code
_entity_poly.pdbx_strand_id
1 'polypeptide(L)'
;MPVINYKELDTYLRKRGDNQFASVYLIYGEDMLTKSSFDELLNALVPAAQRSLNYDPLDGIQENVHEVINRVNTFSLLPGIKVIALRDSRIFYARQDKDRILANAKKAYEDDNQKQAAGYLLSLMGFLNLTFEDIAKSNRGKSLEYGAAAGADDSWLDDIIAYCRENRLSIPAARDDSRILQDAIGKGFPSNNHLIITTDMVDKRRGLFKTISSQGIVVDCSVPKGDRRADRKVQESVLEAKRDSILAASNKTMGPSTYSA
;
A
#
# COMPACT_ATOMS: atom_id res chain seq x y z
N MET A 1 7.57 2.99 -19.18
CA MET A 1 6.19 3.48 -19.05
C MET A 1 6.17 4.59 -17.97
N PRO A 2 5.16 5.48 -17.91
CA PRO A 2 5.26 6.68 -17.08
C PRO A 2 5.06 6.37 -15.57
N VAL A 3 5.82 7.09 -14.74
CA VAL A 3 5.45 7.40 -13.37
C VAL A 3 4.58 8.65 -13.45
N ILE A 4 3.34 8.58 -12.99
CA ILE A 4 2.39 9.70 -13.03
C ILE A 4 2.03 10.13 -11.62
N ASN A 5 1.70 11.41 -11.43
CA ASN A 5 1.10 11.84 -10.18
C ASN A 5 -0.35 11.37 -10.10
N TYR A 6 -0.85 11.07 -8.90
CA TYR A 6 -2.25 10.65 -8.72
C TYR A 6 -3.28 11.62 -9.32
N LYS A 7 -2.99 12.93 -9.37
CA LYS A 7 -3.85 13.95 -10.00
C LYS A 7 -3.98 13.77 -11.52
N GLU A 8 -3.06 13.07 -12.14
CA GLU A 8 -3.02 12.83 -13.58
C GLU A 8 -3.70 11.51 -13.96
N LEU A 9 -4.11 10.69 -12.97
CA LEU A 9 -4.69 9.36 -13.21
C LEU A 9 -5.95 9.42 -14.07
N ASP A 10 -6.93 10.27 -13.73
CA ASP A 10 -8.18 10.41 -14.49
C ASP A 10 -7.90 10.82 -15.94
N THR A 11 -7.00 11.80 -16.11
CA THR A 11 -6.59 12.27 -17.43
C THR A 11 -5.88 11.18 -18.22
N TYR A 12 -5.01 10.40 -17.57
CA TYR A 12 -4.32 9.26 -18.17
C TYR A 12 -5.32 8.19 -18.63
N LEU A 13 -6.27 7.81 -17.77
CA LEU A 13 -7.29 6.81 -18.06
C LEU A 13 -8.21 7.25 -19.22
N ARG A 14 -8.59 8.54 -19.27
CA ARG A 14 -9.42 9.11 -20.36
C ARG A 14 -8.66 9.21 -21.68
N LYS A 15 -7.40 9.65 -21.66
CA LYS A 15 -6.58 9.83 -22.87
C LYS A 15 -6.14 8.52 -23.51
N ARG A 16 -6.24 7.40 -22.79
CA ARG A 16 -5.90 6.07 -23.30
C ARG A 16 -6.74 5.68 -24.53
N GLY A 17 -8.02 6.06 -24.56
CA GLY A 17 -8.98 5.56 -25.55
C GLY A 17 -9.06 4.03 -25.50
N ASP A 18 -8.96 3.40 -26.67
CA ASP A 18 -9.01 1.94 -26.85
C ASP A 18 -7.65 1.24 -26.65
N ASN A 19 -6.58 1.97 -26.29
CA ASN A 19 -5.27 1.36 -26.03
C ASN A 19 -5.36 0.36 -24.87
N GLN A 20 -4.63 -0.75 -24.94
CA GLN A 20 -4.66 -1.79 -23.92
C GLN A 20 -4.20 -1.26 -22.54
N PHE A 21 -4.79 -1.76 -21.46
CA PHE A 21 -4.32 -1.48 -20.11
C PHE A 21 -2.94 -2.12 -19.88
N ALA A 22 -2.12 -1.52 -19.02
CA ALA A 22 -0.83 -2.09 -18.65
C ALA A 22 -1.01 -3.36 -17.81
N SER A 23 -0.13 -4.34 -17.93
CA SER A 23 -0.23 -5.60 -17.17
C SER A 23 -0.03 -5.42 -15.65
N VAL A 24 0.67 -4.35 -15.25
CA VAL A 24 0.94 -4.04 -13.84
C VAL A 24 0.72 -2.56 -13.54
N TYR A 25 0.11 -2.30 -12.40
CA TYR A 25 -0.03 -0.99 -11.79
C TYR A 25 0.54 -1.01 -10.36
N LEU A 26 1.36 -0.03 -10.02
CA LEU A 26 1.83 0.21 -8.66
C LEU A 26 1.30 1.57 -8.20
N ILE A 27 0.59 1.59 -7.08
CA ILE A 27 0.06 2.80 -6.47
C ILE A 27 0.72 2.94 -5.11
N TYR A 28 1.46 4.02 -4.87
CA TYR A 28 2.15 4.19 -3.60
C TYR A 28 2.02 5.59 -3.00
N GLY A 29 2.01 5.68 -1.66
CA GLY A 29 2.03 6.94 -0.94
C GLY A 29 1.02 7.01 0.20
N GLU A 30 0.36 8.16 0.36
CA GLU A 30 -0.57 8.38 1.47
C GLU A 30 -1.85 7.53 1.32
N ASP A 31 -2.23 6.80 2.37
CA ASP A 31 -3.29 5.78 2.39
C ASP A 31 -4.62 6.23 1.75
N MET A 32 -5.06 7.44 2.06
CA MET A 32 -6.29 7.98 1.50
C MET A 32 -6.21 8.16 -0.02
N LEU A 33 -5.06 8.63 -0.52
CA LEU A 33 -4.84 8.87 -1.94
C LEU A 33 -4.63 7.55 -2.69
N THR A 34 -3.92 6.59 -2.09
CA THR A 34 -3.73 5.27 -2.70
C THR A 34 -5.07 4.53 -2.82
N LYS A 35 -5.95 4.60 -1.80
CA LYS A 35 -7.31 4.05 -1.86
C LYS A 35 -8.15 4.70 -2.96
N SER A 36 -8.17 6.02 -3.05
CA SER A 36 -8.92 6.71 -4.11
C SER A 36 -8.40 6.39 -5.52
N SER A 37 -7.09 6.40 -5.72
CA SER A 37 -6.48 6.03 -7.02
C SER A 37 -6.70 4.56 -7.36
N PHE A 38 -6.69 3.68 -6.36
CA PHE A 38 -7.03 2.27 -6.55
C PHE A 38 -8.47 2.09 -7.04
N ASP A 39 -9.43 2.73 -6.38
CA ASP A 39 -10.85 2.62 -6.75
C ASP A 39 -11.11 3.19 -8.15
N GLU A 40 -10.47 4.31 -8.49
CA GLU A 40 -10.55 4.94 -9.82
C GLU A 40 -10.01 4.00 -10.91
N LEU A 41 -8.82 3.44 -10.71
CA LEU A 41 -8.22 2.47 -11.63
C LEU A 41 -9.05 1.20 -11.74
N LEU A 42 -9.54 0.66 -10.61
CA LEU A 42 -10.36 -0.54 -10.59
C LEU A 42 -11.68 -0.31 -11.32
N ASN A 43 -12.32 0.85 -11.16
CA ASN A 43 -13.53 1.21 -11.91
C ASN A 43 -13.30 1.24 -13.43
N ALA A 44 -12.13 1.71 -13.87
CA ALA A 44 -11.78 1.73 -15.29
C ALA A 44 -11.49 0.33 -15.84
N LEU A 45 -10.84 -0.54 -15.06
CA LEU A 45 -10.50 -1.91 -15.44
C LEU A 45 -11.71 -2.85 -15.40
N VAL A 46 -12.44 -2.84 -14.28
CA VAL A 46 -13.53 -3.78 -13.99
C VAL A 46 -14.72 -3.00 -13.38
N PRO A 47 -15.71 -2.65 -14.21
CA PRO A 47 -16.93 -2.00 -13.74
C PRO A 47 -17.61 -2.81 -12.63
N ALA A 48 -18.35 -2.13 -11.75
CA ALA A 48 -18.93 -2.73 -10.55
C ALA A 48 -19.71 -4.04 -10.81
N ALA A 49 -20.48 -4.10 -11.89
CA ALA A 49 -21.29 -5.26 -12.27
C ALA A 49 -20.48 -6.54 -12.59
N GLN A 50 -19.18 -6.41 -12.89
CA GLN A 50 -18.31 -7.53 -13.27
C GLN A 50 -17.35 -7.95 -12.14
N ARG A 51 -17.28 -7.19 -11.05
CA ARG A 51 -16.27 -7.38 -9.99
C ARG A 51 -16.35 -8.73 -9.30
N SER A 52 -17.54 -9.30 -9.14
CA SER A 52 -17.71 -10.60 -8.47
C SER A 52 -16.95 -11.75 -9.14
N LEU A 53 -16.64 -11.62 -10.43
CA LEU A 53 -16.00 -12.67 -11.23
C LEU A 53 -14.61 -12.28 -11.71
N ASN A 54 -14.36 -10.97 -11.85
CA ASN A 54 -13.17 -10.43 -12.51
C ASN A 54 -12.23 -9.66 -11.57
N TYR A 55 -12.56 -9.54 -10.27
CA TYR A 55 -11.72 -8.86 -9.29
C TYR A 55 -11.43 -9.76 -8.09
N ASP A 56 -10.14 -9.92 -7.78
CA ASP A 56 -9.65 -10.77 -6.71
C ASP A 56 -8.69 -9.99 -5.78
N PRO A 57 -9.18 -9.50 -4.64
CA PRO A 57 -8.35 -8.81 -3.65
C PRO A 57 -7.57 -9.78 -2.76
N LEU A 58 -6.31 -9.45 -2.55
CA LEU A 58 -5.39 -10.09 -1.62
C LEU A 58 -4.91 -9.07 -0.59
N ASP A 59 -4.96 -9.45 0.68
CA ASP A 59 -4.48 -8.63 1.80
C ASP A 59 -2.98 -8.80 1.97
N GLY A 60 -2.23 -7.70 1.98
CA GLY A 60 -0.79 -7.71 2.14
C GLY A 60 -0.30 -8.09 3.54
N ILE A 61 -1.15 -8.31 4.55
CA ILE A 61 -0.69 -8.59 5.94
C ILE A 61 -0.14 -10.00 6.07
N GLN A 62 -0.74 -10.93 5.33
CA GLN A 62 -0.25 -12.29 5.15
C GLN A 62 0.08 -12.47 3.66
N GLU A 63 0.86 -11.52 3.13
CA GLU A 63 1.24 -11.47 1.72
C GLU A 63 1.87 -12.80 1.27
N ASN A 64 1.33 -13.38 0.20
CA ASN A 64 1.88 -14.56 -0.44
C ASN A 64 2.10 -14.27 -1.93
N VAL A 65 3.33 -13.86 -2.26
CA VAL A 65 3.69 -13.48 -3.62
C VAL A 65 3.54 -14.63 -4.62
N HIS A 66 3.81 -15.87 -4.22
CA HIS A 66 3.60 -17.02 -5.10
C HIS A 66 2.14 -17.21 -5.46
N GLU A 67 1.24 -17.02 -4.50
CA GLU A 67 -0.19 -17.06 -4.75
C GLU A 67 -0.66 -15.92 -5.65
N VAL A 68 -0.16 -14.70 -5.45
CA VAL A 68 -0.40 -13.55 -6.35
C VAL A 68 0.01 -13.91 -7.79
N ILE A 69 1.22 -14.42 -7.96
CA ILE A 69 1.78 -14.81 -9.27
C ILE A 69 0.95 -15.92 -9.91
N ASN A 70 0.54 -16.92 -9.13
CA ASN A 70 -0.29 -18.01 -9.64
C ASN A 70 -1.65 -17.47 -10.08
N ARG A 71 -2.33 -16.67 -9.24
CA ARG A 71 -3.66 -16.11 -9.53
C ARG A 71 -3.64 -15.19 -10.76
N VAL A 72 -2.60 -14.38 -10.95
CA VAL A 72 -2.50 -13.50 -12.13
C VAL A 72 -2.14 -14.28 -13.41
N ASN A 73 -1.44 -15.41 -13.31
CA ASN A 73 -1.14 -16.25 -14.48
C ASN A 73 -2.27 -17.22 -14.85
N THR A 74 -3.19 -17.51 -13.93
CA THR A 74 -4.35 -18.35 -14.22
C THR A 74 -5.33 -17.63 -15.14
N PHE A 75 -5.53 -18.19 -16.34
CA PHE A 75 -6.51 -17.71 -17.32
C PHE A 75 -7.90 -17.61 -16.73
N SER A 76 -8.60 -16.51 -17.03
CA SER A 76 -9.98 -16.33 -16.63
C SER A 76 -10.88 -17.27 -17.43
N LEU A 77 -11.84 -17.93 -16.77
CA LEU A 77 -12.82 -18.79 -17.45
C LEU A 77 -13.87 -17.98 -18.21
N LEU A 78 -13.98 -16.69 -17.91
CA LEU A 78 -14.92 -15.77 -18.53
C LEU A 78 -14.17 -14.73 -19.38
N PRO A 79 -14.76 -14.30 -20.51
CA PRO A 79 -14.19 -13.24 -21.32
C PRO A 79 -14.19 -11.92 -20.53
N GLY A 80 -13.07 -11.19 -20.58
CA GLY A 80 -12.96 -9.87 -19.96
C GLY A 80 -11.60 -9.60 -19.33
N ILE A 81 -11.54 -8.46 -18.64
CA ILE A 81 -10.40 -8.04 -17.82
C ILE A 81 -10.48 -8.74 -16.48
N LYS A 82 -9.39 -9.37 -16.05
CA LYS A 82 -9.21 -9.92 -14.70
C LYS A 82 -8.21 -9.05 -13.95
N VAL A 83 -8.56 -8.66 -12.72
CA VAL A 83 -7.70 -7.87 -11.84
C VAL A 83 -7.40 -8.67 -10.58
N ILE A 84 -6.12 -8.91 -10.34
CA ILE A 84 -5.61 -9.33 -9.03
C ILE A 84 -5.08 -8.08 -8.33
N ALA A 85 -5.56 -7.81 -7.11
CA ALA A 85 -5.10 -6.66 -6.34
C ALA A 85 -4.38 -7.10 -5.09
N LEU A 86 -3.08 -6.84 -5.01
CA LEU A 86 -2.30 -6.99 -3.79
C LEU A 86 -2.31 -5.69 -3.01
N ARG A 87 -3.19 -5.61 -2.01
CA ARG A 87 -3.47 -4.38 -1.28
C ARG A 87 -2.60 -4.24 -0.04
N ASP A 88 -2.16 -3.02 0.21
CA ASP A 88 -1.38 -2.61 1.38
C ASP A 88 -0.14 -3.50 1.57
N SER A 89 0.51 -3.81 0.45
CA SER A 89 1.68 -4.69 0.36
C SER A 89 2.90 -4.12 1.09
N ARG A 90 3.68 -5.03 1.67
CA ARG A 90 4.99 -4.73 2.28
C ARG A 90 6.16 -5.17 1.38
N ILE A 91 5.91 -5.50 0.11
CA ILE A 91 6.91 -6.01 -0.83
C ILE A 91 8.14 -5.10 -1.03
N PHE A 92 7.98 -3.80 -0.77
CA PHE A 92 9.04 -2.80 -0.89
C PHE A 92 9.80 -2.54 0.41
N TYR A 93 9.39 -3.16 1.52
CA TYR A 93 10.02 -2.97 2.81
C TYR A 93 11.33 -3.76 2.85
N ALA A 94 12.27 -3.29 3.66
CA ALA A 94 13.53 -3.95 3.91
C ALA A 94 14.00 -3.68 5.34
N ARG A 95 15.03 -4.42 5.77
CA ARG A 95 15.64 -4.28 7.09
C ARG A 95 16.10 -2.86 7.40
N GLN A 96 16.62 -2.11 6.41
CA GLN A 96 17.06 -0.73 6.61
C GLN A 96 15.92 0.26 6.91
N ASP A 97 14.66 -0.12 6.65
CA ASP A 97 13.50 0.75 6.86
C ASP A 97 12.92 0.61 8.28
N LYS A 98 13.59 -0.13 9.18
CA LYS A 98 13.17 -0.45 10.55
C LYS A 98 12.44 0.69 11.26
N ASP A 99 13.08 1.84 11.41
CA ASP A 99 12.54 2.96 12.19
C ASP A 99 11.25 3.51 11.57
N ARG A 100 11.19 3.55 10.24
CA ARG A 100 10.00 3.97 9.51
C ARG A 100 8.86 2.97 9.65
N ILE A 101 9.16 1.66 9.55
CA ILE A 101 8.16 0.60 9.71
C ILE A 101 7.57 0.66 11.12
N LEU A 102 8.41 0.89 12.13
CA LEU A 102 7.98 0.99 13.52
C LEU A 102 7.15 2.25 13.79
N ALA A 103 7.54 3.39 13.22
CA ALA A 103 6.73 4.62 13.26
C ALA A 103 5.37 4.43 12.58
N ASN A 104 5.32 3.72 11.44
CA ASN A 104 4.08 3.37 10.76
C ASN A 104 3.19 2.44 11.60
N ALA A 105 3.79 1.45 12.30
CA ALA A 105 3.08 0.57 13.23
C ALA A 105 2.42 1.37 14.36
N LYS A 106 3.18 2.29 14.98
CA LYS A 106 2.67 3.15 16.04
C LYS A 106 1.55 4.07 15.55
N LYS A 107 1.76 4.73 14.41
CA LYS A 107 0.74 5.61 13.81
C LYS A 107 -0.56 4.84 13.52
N ALA A 108 -0.46 3.65 12.91
CA ALA A 108 -1.63 2.84 12.62
C ALA A 108 -2.37 2.39 13.89
N TYR A 109 -1.64 2.17 14.99
CA TYR A 109 -2.25 1.90 16.30
C TYR A 109 -2.95 3.15 16.86
N GLU A 110 -2.30 4.32 16.81
CA GLU A 110 -2.88 5.61 17.24
C GLU A 110 -4.13 6.00 16.41
N ASP A 111 -4.21 5.55 15.16
CA ASP A 111 -5.35 5.73 14.25
C ASP A 111 -6.44 4.63 14.42
N ASP A 112 -6.43 3.87 15.53
CA ASP A 112 -7.36 2.75 15.84
C ASP A 112 -7.37 1.62 14.78
N ASN A 113 -6.31 1.49 13.98
CA ASN A 113 -6.18 0.49 12.93
C ASN A 113 -5.25 -0.66 13.36
N GLN A 114 -5.69 -1.43 14.36
CA GLN A 114 -4.94 -2.56 14.93
C GLN A 114 -4.46 -3.57 13.88
N LYS A 115 -5.30 -3.86 12.88
CA LYS A 115 -4.98 -4.79 11.80
C LYS A 115 -3.78 -4.32 10.99
N GLN A 116 -3.74 -3.04 10.61
CA GLN A 116 -2.62 -2.48 9.87
C GLN A 116 -1.36 -2.37 10.73
N ALA A 117 -1.51 -1.98 12.01
CA ALA A 117 -0.42 -1.92 12.97
C ALA A 117 0.26 -3.27 13.16
N ALA A 118 -0.54 -4.34 13.30
CA ALA A 118 -0.08 -5.73 13.32
C ALA A 118 0.69 -6.11 12.06
N GLY A 119 0.19 -5.74 10.88
CA GLY A 119 0.89 -5.99 9.61
C GLY A 119 2.28 -5.37 9.56
N TYR A 120 2.45 -4.13 10.04
CA TYR A 120 3.76 -3.48 10.11
C TYR A 120 4.70 -4.18 11.10
N LEU A 121 4.21 -4.51 12.30
CA LEU A 121 5.00 -5.20 13.31
C LEU A 121 5.47 -6.58 12.82
N LEU A 122 4.56 -7.39 12.28
CA LEU A 122 4.88 -8.73 11.77
C LEU A 122 5.89 -8.68 10.62
N SER A 123 5.71 -7.73 9.70
CA SER A 123 6.66 -7.53 8.59
C SER A 123 8.05 -7.18 9.13
N LEU A 124 8.13 -6.28 10.11
CA LEU A 124 9.39 -5.92 10.74
C LEU A 124 10.07 -7.11 11.41
N MET A 125 9.29 -7.91 12.14
CA MET A 125 9.78 -9.14 12.77
C MET A 125 10.33 -10.12 11.71
N GLY A 126 9.65 -10.30 10.59
CA GLY A 126 10.12 -11.12 9.47
C GLY A 126 11.46 -10.65 8.91
N PHE A 127 11.62 -9.35 8.65
CA PHE A 127 12.88 -8.77 8.13
C PHE A 127 14.05 -8.82 9.11
N LEU A 128 13.76 -8.77 10.42
CA LEU A 128 14.75 -8.85 11.49
C LEU A 128 14.98 -10.28 11.98
N ASN A 129 14.22 -11.26 11.48
CA ASN A 129 14.21 -12.65 11.93
C ASN A 129 13.94 -12.76 13.45
N LEU A 130 12.95 -12.00 13.92
CA LEU A 130 12.53 -11.96 15.32
C LEU A 130 11.27 -12.80 15.54
N THR A 131 11.13 -13.31 16.76
CA THR A 131 9.94 -13.98 17.27
C THR A 131 9.14 -13.07 18.21
N PHE A 132 7.95 -13.50 18.62
CA PHE A 132 7.17 -12.77 19.64
C PHE A 132 7.90 -12.71 21.00
N GLU A 133 8.79 -13.66 21.31
CA GLU A 133 9.59 -13.65 22.54
C GLU A 133 10.69 -12.60 22.50
N ASP A 134 11.26 -12.36 21.32
CA ASP A 134 12.31 -11.35 21.14
C ASP A 134 11.78 -9.93 21.32
N ILE A 135 10.49 -9.70 21.04
CA ILE A 135 9.81 -8.40 21.21
C ILE A 135 8.94 -8.32 22.48
N ALA A 136 9.06 -9.31 23.37
CA ALA A 136 8.47 -9.22 24.70
C ALA A 136 9.04 -8.03 25.47
N LYS A 137 8.30 -7.54 26.49
CA LYS A 137 8.65 -6.34 27.27
C LYS A 137 10.08 -6.37 27.84
N SER A 138 10.57 -7.54 28.23
CA SER A 138 11.93 -7.71 28.76
C SER A 138 13.04 -7.55 27.71
N ASN A 139 12.74 -7.72 26.42
CA ASN A 139 13.73 -7.89 25.36
C ASN A 139 13.64 -6.82 24.26
N ARG A 140 12.46 -6.21 24.05
CA ARG A 140 12.17 -5.30 22.92
C ARG A 140 13.10 -4.10 22.80
N GLY A 141 13.58 -3.55 23.91
CA GLY A 141 14.54 -2.44 23.91
C GLY A 141 15.87 -2.79 23.24
N LYS A 142 16.28 -4.07 23.30
CA LYS A 142 17.49 -4.57 22.62
C LYS A 142 17.20 -5.02 21.20
N SER A 143 16.11 -5.77 20.98
CA SER A 143 15.83 -6.40 19.68
C SER A 143 15.31 -5.44 18.62
N LEU A 144 14.50 -4.45 19.01
CA LEU A 144 14.01 -3.39 18.11
C LEU A 144 14.94 -2.17 18.10
N GLU A 145 15.83 -2.07 19.09
CA GLU A 145 16.59 -0.85 19.43
C GLU A 145 15.65 0.37 19.57
N TYR A 146 14.41 0.11 19.98
CA TYR A 146 13.36 1.09 20.18
C TYR A 146 13.38 1.56 21.62
N GLY A 147 13.22 2.87 21.84
CA GLY A 147 13.15 3.41 23.21
C GLY A 147 14.51 3.56 23.89
N ALA A 148 15.60 3.78 23.16
CA ALA A 148 16.87 4.24 23.76
C ALA A 148 16.77 5.62 24.43
N ALA A 149 15.66 6.34 24.21
CA ALA A 149 15.28 7.54 24.96
C ALA A 149 14.43 7.14 26.18
N ALA A 150 14.88 7.50 27.37
CA ALA A 150 14.15 7.26 28.62
C ALA A 150 12.71 7.82 28.54
N GLY A 151 11.70 6.97 28.76
CA GLY A 151 10.29 7.38 28.87
C GLY A 151 9.40 7.16 27.65
N ALA A 152 9.85 6.45 26.60
CA ALA A 152 8.96 6.07 25.50
C ALA A 152 7.91 5.03 25.99
N ASP A 153 6.62 5.36 25.87
CA ASP A 153 5.53 4.41 26.10
C ASP A 153 5.56 3.32 25.03
N ASP A 154 5.79 2.08 25.47
CA ASP A 154 5.86 0.88 24.64
C ASP A 154 4.66 -0.06 24.86
N SER A 155 3.65 0.37 25.63
CA SER A 155 2.46 -0.43 25.93
C SER A 155 1.64 -0.79 24.68
N TRP A 156 1.61 0.11 23.67
CA TRP A 156 0.99 -0.14 22.37
C TRP A 156 1.52 -1.40 21.66
N LEU A 157 2.78 -1.79 21.90
CA LEU A 157 3.32 -3.03 21.34
C LEU A 157 2.67 -4.26 21.97
N ASP A 158 2.33 -4.21 23.26
CA ASP A 158 1.66 -5.32 23.95
C ASP A 158 0.26 -5.56 23.37
N ASP A 159 -0.47 -4.48 23.08
CA ASP A 159 -1.80 -4.55 22.45
C ASP A 159 -1.74 -5.13 21.04
N ILE A 160 -0.76 -4.72 20.22
CA ILE A 160 -0.57 -5.29 18.89
C ILE A 160 -0.17 -6.77 18.98
N ILE A 161 0.72 -7.14 19.91
CA ILE A 161 1.12 -8.54 20.11
C ILE A 161 -0.09 -9.40 20.53
N ALA A 162 -0.93 -8.88 21.43
CA ALA A 162 -2.18 -9.54 21.83
C ALA A 162 -3.09 -9.75 20.62
N TYR A 163 -3.33 -8.70 19.84
CA TYR A 163 -4.12 -8.77 18.61
C TYR A 163 -3.57 -9.82 17.63
N CYS A 164 -2.26 -9.86 17.40
CA CYS A 164 -1.63 -10.86 16.54
C CYS A 164 -1.89 -12.29 17.02
N ARG A 165 -1.79 -12.54 18.33
CA ARG A 165 -2.01 -13.87 18.93
C ARG A 165 -3.48 -14.29 18.86
N GLU A 166 -4.40 -13.40 19.20
CA GLU A 166 -5.84 -13.63 19.15
C GLU A 166 -6.31 -13.97 17.74
N ASN A 167 -5.78 -13.26 16.73
CA ASN A 167 -6.09 -13.47 15.33
C ASN A 167 -5.21 -14.52 14.63
N ARG A 168 -4.32 -15.19 15.39
CA ARG A 168 -3.39 -16.24 14.88
C ARG A 168 -2.58 -15.78 13.66
N LEU A 169 -2.16 -14.53 13.65
CA LEU A 169 -1.35 -13.99 12.58
C LEU A 169 0.06 -14.56 12.66
N SER A 170 0.61 -14.93 11.51
CA SER A 170 1.95 -15.49 11.41
C SER A 170 2.98 -14.43 11.02
N ILE A 171 4.20 -14.59 11.51
CA ILE A 171 5.35 -13.78 11.09
C ILE A 171 5.71 -14.22 9.66
N PRO A 172 5.73 -13.30 8.67
CA PRO A 172 6.13 -13.63 7.31
C PRO A 172 7.54 -14.23 7.28
N ALA A 173 7.73 -15.26 6.45
CA ALA A 173 9.05 -15.83 6.24
C ALA A 173 9.98 -14.82 5.57
N ALA A 174 11.24 -14.77 5.98
CA ALA A 174 12.27 -14.00 5.30
C ALA A 174 12.56 -14.61 3.91
N ARG A 175 11.82 -14.15 2.89
CA ARG A 175 11.94 -14.57 1.49
C ARG A 175 12.27 -13.37 0.62
N ASP A 176 12.96 -13.61 -0.49
CA ASP A 176 13.17 -12.57 -1.51
C ASP A 176 11.94 -12.47 -2.44
N ASP A 177 10.78 -12.26 -1.83
CA ASP A 177 9.50 -12.12 -2.52
C ASP A 177 9.53 -10.96 -3.53
N SER A 178 10.31 -9.91 -3.23
CA SER A 178 10.51 -8.77 -4.12
C SER A 178 11.17 -9.19 -5.44
N ARG A 179 12.21 -10.01 -5.38
CA ARG A 179 12.87 -10.54 -6.58
C ARG A 179 11.97 -11.53 -7.33
N ILE A 180 11.26 -12.39 -6.61
CA ILE A 180 10.34 -13.37 -7.20
C ILE A 180 9.24 -12.64 -8.00
N LEU A 181 8.63 -11.60 -7.42
CA LEU A 181 7.64 -10.78 -8.10
C LEU A 181 8.25 -10.02 -9.29
N GLN A 182 9.45 -9.46 -9.12
CA GLN A 182 10.17 -8.78 -10.20
C GLN A 182 10.38 -9.69 -11.41
N ASP A 183 10.84 -10.93 -11.19
CA ASP A 183 11.08 -11.89 -12.26
C ASP A 183 9.78 -12.34 -12.93
N ALA A 184 8.68 -12.48 -12.17
CA ALA A 184 7.37 -12.79 -12.73
C ALA A 184 6.82 -11.66 -13.61
N ILE A 185 6.90 -10.41 -13.14
CA ILE A 185 6.50 -9.24 -13.93
C ILE A 185 7.36 -9.16 -15.20
N GLY A 186 8.67 -9.39 -15.08
CA GLY A 186 9.61 -9.39 -16.20
C GLY A 186 9.30 -10.42 -17.29
N LYS A 187 8.68 -11.55 -16.94
CA LYS A 187 8.19 -12.56 -17.89
C LYS A 187 6.88 -12.15 -18.58
N GLY A 188 6.15 -11.20 -18.00
CA GLY A 188 4.83 -10.78 -18.43
C GLY A 188 3.70 -11.65 -17.85
N PHE A 189 2.49 -11.14 -17.96
CA PHE A 189 1.25 -11.82 -17.57
C PHE A 189 0.35 -12.04 -18.79
N PRO A 190 -0.61 -12.97 -18.72
CA PRO A 190 -1.58 -13.17 -19.80
C PRO A 190 -2.29 -11.86 -20.19
N SER A 191 -2.63 -11.74 -21.47
CA SER A 191 -3.44 -10.62 -21.96
C SER A 191 -4.75 -10.52 -21.17
N ASN A 192 -5.12 -9.31 -20.76
CA ASN A 192 -6.29 -8.99 -19.94
C ASN A 192 -6.20 -9.44 -18.46
N ASN A 193 -5.07 -10.01 -18.02
CA ASN A 193 -4.80 -10.21 -16.60
C ASN A 193 -3.91 -9.07 -16.10
N HIS A 194 -4.39 -8.36 -15.09
CA HIS A 194 -3.74 -7.19 -14.55
C HIS A 194 -3.46 -7.37 -13.07
N LEU A 195 -2.26 -6.96 -12.65
CA LEU A 195 -1.88 -6.88 -11.24
C LEU A 195 -1.91 -5.42 -10.80
N ILE A 196 -2.63 -5.12 -9.72
CA ILE A 196 -2.55 -3.84 -9.02
C ILE A 196 -1.88 -4.08 -7.68
N ILE A 197 -0.84 -3.30 -7.36
CA ILE A 197 -0.16 -3.33 -6.07
C ILE A 197 -0.39 -1.99 -5.40
N THR A 198 -0.91 -1.97 -4.18
CA THR A 198 -0.91 -0.76 -3.34
C THR A 198 0.08 -0.92 -2.21
N THR A 199 0.82 0.15 -1.89
CA THR A 199 1.79 0.17 -0.78
C THR A 199 1.91 1.60 -0.27
N ASP A 200 2.35 1.82 0.95
CA ASP A 200 2.55 3.17 1.48
C ASP A 200 3.92 3.77 1.07
N MET A 201 4.87 2.92 0.68
CA MET A 201 6.23 3.35 0.34
C MET A 201 6.91 2.47 -0.70
N VAL A 202 7.87 3.08 -1.41
CA VAL A 202 8.72 2.40 -2.39
C VAL A 202 10.16 2.87 -2.26
N ASP A 203 11.13 1.98 -2.49
CA ASP A 203 12.51 2.37 -2.81
C ASP A 203 12.70 2.35 -4.33
N LYS A 204 12.77 3.54 -4.93
CA LYS A 204 12.88 3.74 -6.38
C LYS A 204 14.18 3.16 -6.98
N ARG A 205 15.18 2.83 -6.15
CA ARG A 205 16.45 2.26 -6.59
C ARG A 205 16.37 0.75 -6.79
N ARG A 206 15.40 0.07 -6.15
CA ARG A 206 15.23 -1.39 -6.19
C ARG A 206 14.79 -1.89 -7.57
N GLY A 207 15.17 -3.12 -7.88
CA GLY A 207 14.88 -3.78 -9.16
C GLY A 207 13.37 -3.87 -9.44
N LEU A 208 12.56 -4.29 -8.46
CA LEU A 208 11.11 -4.38 -8.60
C LEU A 208 10.47 -3.05 -9.07
N PHE A 209 10.84 -1.92 -8.46
CA PHE A 209 10.33 -0.61 -8.87
C PHE A 209 10.73 -0.26 -10.30
N LYS A 210 12.00 -0.50 -10.66
CA LYS A 210 12.51 -0.25 -12.02
C LYS A 210 11.80 -1.13 -13.05
N THR A 211 11.58 -2.40 -12.75
CA THR A 211 10.83 -3.32 -13.62
C THR A 211 9.39 -2.84 -13.81
N ILE A 212 8.67 -2.50 -12.73
CA ILE A 212 7.29 -2.01 -12.83
C ILE A 212 7.22 -0.69 -13.60
N SER A 213 8.09 0.29 -13.32
CA SER A 213 8.09 1.56 -14.08
C SER A 213 8.46 1.37 -15.56
N SER A 214 9.24 0.35 -15.90
CA SER A 214 9.56 0.04 -17.30
C SER A 214 8.37 -0.58 -18.05
N GLN A 215 7.66 -1.54 -17.44
CA GLN A 215 6.67 -2.42 -18.10
C GLN A 215 5.21 -2.12 -17.74
N GLY A 216 4.96 -1.36 -16.69
CA GLY A 216 3.65 -1.04 -16.13
C GLY A 216 3.51 0.45 -15.79
N ILE A 217 2.49 0.80 -15.02
CA ILE A 217 2.24 2.20 -14.62
C ILE A 217 2.49 2.35 -13.13
N VAL A 218 3.13 3.46 -12.75
CA VAL A 218 3.32 3.82 -11.35
C VAL A 218 2.54 5.10 -11.07
N VAL A 219 1.67 5.05 -10.06
CA VAL A 219 0.89 6.19 -9.57
C VAL A 219 1.51 6.66 -8.25
N ASP A 220 2.06 7.87 -8.27
CA ASP A 220 2.66 8.52 -7.10
C ASP A 220 1.59 9.32 -6.34
N CYS A 221 1.20 8.76 -5.20
CA CYS A 221 0.28 9.33 -4.21
C CYS A 221 1.04 9.92 -3.01
N SER A 222 2.35 10.20 -3.12
CA SER A 222 3.11 10.82 -2.05
C SER A 222 2.77 12.30 -1.89
N VAL A 223 2.74 12.76 -0.65
CA VAL A 223 2.54 14.17 -0.29
C VAL A 223 3.82 14.68 0.37
N PRO A 224 4.42 15.78 -0.12
CA PRO A 224 5.59 16.38 0.50
C PRO A 224 5.30 16.78 1.95
N LYS A 225 6.19 16.43 2.88
CA LYS A 225 6.06 16.73 4.31
C LYS A 225 6.89 17.93 4.77
N GLY A 226 7.50 18.67 3.84
CA GLY A 226 8.34 19.83 4.19
C GLY A 226 7.53 21.07 4.56
N ASP A 227 8.19 22.02 5.23
CA ASP A 227 7.57 23.30 5.65
C ASP A 227 7.65 24.40 4.58
N ARG A 228 8.26 24.09 3.43
CA ARG A 228 8.35 25.06 2.33
C ARG A 228 6.95 25.41 1.87
N ARG A 229 6.76 26.68 1.47
CA ARG A 229 5.46 27.16 0.99
C ARG A 229 4.83 26.28 -0.09
N ALA A 230 5.65 25.72 -0.99
CA ALA A 230 5.21 24.80 -2.02
C ALA A 230 4.67 23.48 -1.44
N ASP A 231 5.36 22.90 -0.46
CA ASP A 231 4.98 21.64 0.19
C ASP A 231 3.67 21.83 0.98
N ARG A 232 3.56 22.91 1.77
CA ARG A 232 2.32 23.25 2.49
C ARG A 232 1.13 23.41 1.56
N LYS A 233 1.32 24.05 0.40
CA LYS A 233 0.24 24.23 -0.59
C LYS A 233 -0.25 22.88 -1.12
N VAL A 234 0.64 21.91 -1.31
CA VAL A 234 0.24 20.55 -1.72
C VAL A 234 -0.55 19.86 -0.61
N GLN A 235 -0.06 19.93 0.63
CA GLN A 235 -0.76 19.36 1.80
C GLN A 235 -2.17 19.96 1.96
N GLU A 236 -2.28 21.28 1.91
CA GLU A 236 -3.56 22.00 1.98
C GLU A 236 -4.51 21.56 0.85
N SER A 237 -4.02 21.46 -0.40
CA SER A 237 -4.84 21.00 -1.52
C SER A 237 -5.38 19.57 -1.35
N VAL A 238 -4.64 18.70 -0.66
CA VAL A 238 -5.07 17.32 -0.36
C VAL A 238 -6.17 17.34 0.70
N LEU A 239 -6.04 18.18 1.73
CA LEU A 239 -7.05 18.34 2.78
C LEU A 239 -8.35 18.93 2.21
N GLU A 240 -8.24 19.96 1.36
CA GLU A 240 -9.38 20.57 0.67
C GLU A 240 -10.10 19.56 -0.22
N ALA A 241 -9.36 18.82 -1.07
CA ALA A 241 -9.94 17.79 -1.92
C ALA A 241 -10.64 16.70 -1.10
N LYS A 242 -10.05 16.31 0.05
CA LYS A 242 -10.65 15.33 0.95
C LYS A 242 -11.94 15.86 1.56
N ARG A 243 -11.94 17.09 2.07
CA ARG A 243 -13.13 17.77 2.59
C ARG A 243 -14.24 17.75 1.56
N ASP A 244 -13.95 18.19 0.34
CA ASP A 244 -14.93 18.31 -0.73
C ASP A 244 -15.51 16.94 -1.11
N SER A 245 -14.69 15.89 -1.14
CA SER A 245 -15.16 14.52 -1.37
C SER A 245 -16.13 14.01 -0.30
N ILE A 246 -15.88 14.31 0.98
CA ILE A 246 -16.75 13.90 2.10
C ILE A 246 -18.08 14.66 2.03
N LEU A 247 -18.02 15.96 1.79
CA LEU A 247 -19.19 16.81 1.69
C LEU A 247 -20.06 16.42 0.49
N ALA A 248 -19.45 16.17 -0.68
CA ALA A 248 -20.14 15.72 -1.88
C ALA A 248 -20.85 14.38 -1.67
N ALA A 249 -20.24 13.42 -0.97
CA ALA A 249 -20.88 12.15 -0.62
C ALA A 249 -22.14 12.33 0.25
N SER A 250 -22.25 13.46 0.94
CA SER A 250 -23.40 13.83 1.77
C SER A 250 -24.31 14.90 1.13
N ASN A 251 -24.12 15.23 -0.16
CA ASN A 251 -24.79 16.33 -0.86
C ASN A 251 -24.66 17.70 -0.15
N LYS A 252 -23.52 17.96 0.49
CA LYS A 252 -23.22 19.21 1.20
C LYS A 252 -22.07 19.96 0.53
N THR A 253 -21.96 21.25 0.81
CA THR A 253 -20.83 22.11 0.43
C THR A 253 -20.44 22.98 1.63
N MET A 254 -19.20 23.48 1.65
CA MET A 254 -18.70 24.35 2.71
C MET A 254 -18.14 25.63 2.08
N GLY A 255 -18.52 26.78 2.62
CA GLY A 255 -18.04 28.08 2.13
C GLY A 255 -16.57 28.32 2.49
N PRO A 256 -15.83 29.16 1.72
CA PRO A 256 -14.41 29.44 1.96
C PRO A 256 -14.09 30.02 3.35
N SER A 257 -15.06 30.68 4.00
CA SER A 257 -14.91 31.39 5.27
C SER A 257 -15.07 30.52 6.53
N THR A 258 -15.30 29.21 6.41
CA THR A 258 -15.53 28.33 7.57
C THR A 258 -14.28 27.54 8.00
N TYR A 259 -13.17 27.63 7.25
CA TYR A 259 -11.99 26.76 7.46
C TYR A 259 -10.82 27.42 8.21
N SER A 260 -10.84 28.72 8.45
CA SER A 260 -9.79 29.40 9.21
C SER A 260 -10.07 29.32 10.72
N ALA A 261 -9.52 28.29 11.37
CA ALA A 261 -9.31 28.21 12.81
C ALA A 261 -7.83 27.91 13.08
#